data_AF-A0A925PXR3-F1
#
_entry.id   AF-A0A925PXR3-F1
#
_cell.length_a   1.000
_cell.length_b   1.000
_cell.length_c   1.000
_cell.angle_alpha   90.00
_cell.angle_beta   90.00
_cell.angle_gamma   90.00
#
_symmetry.space_group_name_H-M   'P 1'
#
loop_
_entity.id
_entity.type
_entity.pdbx_description
1 polymer ?
#
loop_
_entity_poly.entity_id
_entity_poly.type
_entity_poly.pdbx_seq_one_letter_code
_entity_poly.pdbx_strand_id
1 'polypeptide(L)'
;MSGVTAEASGISTDWGQAIFGLVSAVLFCAMGLFASWVLGRMLYDGHRAREWVPAKATVNAFGAHTAAYQYEFGGVRYFGNRLGANPIDIGDNIDSWQEKMAAMLKSAYRSQQPITIWVNAANPGESMVDRDVRWKLAIIILPFAVAFGSTGVVLLWVTLRRISGTPEYGHDEGSPSLIWVIAFVLNSVLVPLAILFFHDALSKRSLEAAMYGVGALLFGAGAIRAAMAASARRRERGPTDPTELRARLVRQREAMARLAQREREEDLPPFLVFMGLIAAFLLGIWLMIRIMGPGHA
;
A
#
# COMPACT_ATOMS: atom_id res chain seq x y z
N MET A 1 49.99 9.07 10.26
CA MET A 1 48.99 9.58 9.30
C MET A 1 47.92 8.53 8.96
N SER A 2 47.39 7.81 9.97
CA SER A 2 46.39 6.75 9.79
C SER A 2 45.04 7.03 10.46
N GLY A 3 44.90 8.16 11.16
CA GLY A 3 43.68 8.54 11.88
C GLY A 3 42.65 9.30 11.03
N VAL A 4 43.08 9.99 9.96
CA VAL A 4 42.21 10.90 9.19
C VAL A 4 41.30 10.15 8.21
N THR A 5 41.65 8.93 7.79
CA THR A 5 40.88 8.15 6.81
C THR A 5 39.72 7.37 7.42
N ALA A 6 39.78 7.02 8.71
CA ALA A 6 38.71 6.27 9.39
C ALA A 6 37.53 7.18 9.81
N GLU A 7 37.79 8.47 10.05
CA GLU A 7 36.77 9.45 10.44
C GLU A 7 35.92 9.89 9.23
N ALA A 8 36.54 9.98 8.05
CA ALA A 8 35.86 10.33 6.80
C ALA A 8 34.90 9.24 6.28
N SER A 9 35.18 7.95 6.55
CA SER A 9 34.32 6.84 6.12
C SER A 9 33.10 6.63 7.03
N GLY A 10 33.18 7.01 8.31
CA GLY A 10 32.04 6.98 9.23
C GLY A 10 30.96 8.01 8.86
N ILE A 11 31.38 9.23 8.53
CA ILE A 11 30.47 10.32 8.17
C ILE A 11 29.71 10.02 6.86
N SER A 12 30.38 9.50 5.83
CA SER A 12 29.72 9.19 4.54
C SER A 12 28.68 8.06 4.65
N THR A 13 28.90 7.10 5.55
CA THR A 13 27.99 5.97 5.79
C THR A 13 26.73 6.42 6.53
N ASP A 14 26.86 7.30 7.52
CA ASP A 14 25.72 7.84 8.29
C ASP A 14 24.79 8.71 7.43
N TRP A 15 25.34 9.57 6.57
CA TRP A 15 24.55 10.36 5.63
C TRP A 15 23.85 9.50 4.58
N GLY A 16 24.50 8.43 4.10
CA GLY A 16 23.90 7.48 3.16
C GLY A 16 22.65 6.81 3.75
N GLN A 17 22.72 6.36 5.01
CA GLN A 17 21.56 5.77 5.70
C GLN A 17 20.45 6.79 5.97
N ALA A 18 20.80 8.02 6.35
CA ALA A 18 19.82 9.08 6.60
C ALA A 18 19.06 9.46 5.33
N ILE A 19 19.76 9.63 4.20
CA ILE A 19 19.15 9.93 2.90
C ILE A 19 18.24 8.77 2.46
N PHE A 20 18.74 7.54 2.56
CA PHE A 20 17.95 6.36 2.21
C PHE A 20 16.67 6.24 3.07
N GLY A 21 16.79 6.45 4.39
CA GLY A 21 15.66 6.46 5.31
C GLY A 21 14.65 7.55 4.98
N LEU A 22 15.12 8.76 4.64
CA LEU A 22 14.27 9.89 4.27
C LEU A 22 13.51 9.63 2.96
N VAL A 23 14.22 9.18 1.91
CA VAL A 23 13.61 8.85 0.62
C VAL A 23 12.55 7.75 0.80
N SER A 24 12.88 6.69 1.54
CA SER A 24 11.94 5.61 1.84
C SER A 24 10.71 6.14 2.60
N ALA A 25 10.92 6.95 3.65
CA ALA A 25 9.84 7.54 4.42
C ALA A 25 8.89 8.37 3.56
N VAL A 26 9.44 9.23 2.69
CA VAL A 26 8.67 10.08 1.77
C VAL A 26 7.87 9.23 0.79
N LEU A 27 8.46 8.19 0.20
CA LEU A 27 7.76 7.30 -0.74
C LEU A 27 6.59 6.57 -0.08
N PHE A 28 6.79 6.01 1.11
CA PHE A 28 5.72 5.33 1.85
C PHE A 28 4.62 6.31 2.28
N CYS A 29 4.99 7.50 2.79
CA CYS A 29 4.02 8.56 3.10
C CYS A 29 3.21 8.97 1.87
N ALA A 30 3.87 9.21 0.73
CA ALA A 30 3.21 9.62 -0.50
C ALA A 30 2.21 8.56 -0.98
N MET A 31 2.59 7.28 -0.94
CA MET A 31 1.70 6.17 -1.30
C MET A 31 0.50 6.07 -0.35
N GLY A 32 0.73 6.18 0.96
CA GLY A 32 -0.34 6.16 1.96
C GLY A 32 -1.32 7.32 1.81
N LEU A 33 -0.80 8.53 1.58
CA LEU A 33 -1.62 9.72 1.31
C LEU A 33 -2.41 9.60 0.01
N PHE A 34 -1.78 9.07 -1.05
CA PHE A 34 -2.46 8.83 -2.32
C PHE A 34 -3.60 7.82 -2.15
N ALA A 35 -3.35 6.66 -1.52
CA ALA A 35 -4.39 5.66 -1.26
C ALA A 35 -5.51 6.22 -0.36
N SER A 36 -5.16 7.01 0.66
CA SER A 36 -6.13 7.68 1.54
C SER A 36 -6.97 8.70 0.77
N TRP A 37 -6.36 9.46 -0.15
CA TRP A 37 -7.07 10.40 -1.01
C TRP A 37 -8.04 9.70 -1.95
N VAL A 38 -7.63 8.60 -2.59
CA VAL A 38 -8.50 7.79 -3.46
C VAL A 38 -9.70 7.27 -2.68
N LEU A 39 -9.46 6.63 -1.53
CA LEU A 39 -10.50 6.07 -0.68
C LEU A 39 -11.45 7.18 -0.17
N GLY A 40 -10.89 8.28 0.33
CA GLY A 40 -11.66 9.42 0.83
C GLY A 40 -12.54 10.04 -0.25
N ARG A 41 -12.00 10.25 -1.45
CA ARG A 41 -12.75 10.77 -2.60
C ARG A 41 -13.87 9.83 -3.02
N MET A 42 -13.59 8.53 -3.10
CA MET A 42 -14.58 7.52 -3.46
C MET A 42 -15.76 7.48 -2.49
N LEU A 43 -15.48 7.52 -1.18
CA LEU A 43 -16.51 7.55 -0.15
C LEU A 43 -17.29 8.87 -0.14
N TYR A 44 -16.59 9.99 -0.30
CA TYR A 44 -17.19 11.32 -0.35
C TYR A 44 -18.13 11.49 -1.56
N ASP A 45 -17.65 11.12 -2.75
CA ASP A 45 -18.43 11.23 -3.97
C ASP A 45 -19.64 10.27 -3.95
N GLY A 46 -19.45 9.03 -3.47
CA GLY A 46 -20.56 8.09 -3.30
C GLY A 46 -21.59 8.53 -2.25
N HIS A 47 -21.16 9.24 -1.20
CA HIS A 47 -22.09 9.82 -0.23
C HIS A 47 -22.90 10.98 -0.83
N ARG A 48 -22.23 11.93 -1.49
CA ARG A 48 -22.89 13.07 -2.15
C ARG A 48 -23.85 12.63 -3.25
N ALA A 49 -23.49 11.59 -4.00
CA ALA A 49 -24.29 11.10 -5.11
C ALA A 49 -25.60 10.41 -4.69
N ARG A 50 -25.82 10.17 -3.38
CA ARG A 50 -27.10 9.65 -2.86
C ARG A 50 -28.27 10.59 -3.12
N GLU A 51 -28.01 11.89 -3.12
CA GLU A 51 -29.01 12.95 -3.33
C GLU A 51 -29.09 13.42 -4.79
N TRP A 52 -28.28 12.85 -5.67
CA TRP A 52 -28.26 13.24 -7.08
C TRP A 52 -29.50 12.74 -7.81
N VAL A 53 -29.90 13.49 -8.83
CA VAL A 53 -31.13 13.25 -9.59
C VAL A 53 -30.80 12.42 -10.83
N PRO A 54 -31.61 11.40 -11.17
CA PRO A 54 -31.40 10.64 -12.39
C PRO A 54 -31.74 11.48 -13.63
N ALA A 55 -30.85 11.49 -14.61
CA ALA A 55 -31.06 12.13 -15.91
C ALA A 55 -30.69 11.16 -17.05
N LYS A 56 -31.17 11.45 -18.25
CA LYS A 56 -30.84 10.69 -19.46
C LYS A 56 -29.67 11.33 -20.17
N ALA A 57 -28.69 10.52 -20.56
CA ALA A 57 -27.51 10.95 -21.29
C ALA A 57 -27.29 10.13 -22.55
N THR A 58 -26.77 10.77 -23.59
CA THR A 58 -26.32 10.13 -24.82
C THR A 58 -24.81 9.90 -24.75
N VAL A 59 -24.37 8.68 -25.02
CA VAL A 59 -22.95 8.33 -25.04
C VAL A 59 -22.34 8.81 -26.35
N ASN A 60 -21.33 9.68 -26.26
CA ASN A 60 -20.62 10.25 -27.41
C ASN A 60 -19.37 9.43 -27.75
N ALA A 61 -18.67 8.91 -26.73
CA ALA A 61 -17.52 8.04 -26.88
C ALA A 61 -17.38 7.13 -25.66
N PHE A 62 -16.74 5.97 -25.84
CA PHE A 62 -16.38 5.08 -24.73
C PHE A 62 -15.05 4.39 -25.00
N GLY A 63 -14.33 4.09 -23.93
CA GLY A 63 -13.12 3.27 -23.90
C GLY A 63 -13.28 2.13 -22.90
N ALA A 64 -12.20 1.38 -22.66
CA ALA A 64 -12.21 0.27 -21.70
C ALA A 64 -12.54 0.73 -20.27
N HIS A 65 -12.12 1.94 -19.89
CA HIS A 65 -12.27 2.49 -18.53
C HIS A 65 -12.78 3.93 -18.53
N THR A 66 -13.20 4.46 -19.68
CA THR A 66 -13.59 5.86 -19.83
C THR A 66 -14.89 5.97 -20.62
N ALA A 67 -15.67 7.01 -20.37
CA ALA A 67 -16.78 7.40 -21.23
C ALA A 67 -16.76 8.91 -21.45
N ALA A 68 -17.38 9.35 -22.53
CA ALA A 68 -17.78 10.74 -22.73
C ALA A 68 -19.25 10.72 -23.11
N TYR A 69 -20.07 11.44 -22.37
CA TYR A 69 -21.50 11.51 -22.59
C TYR A 69 -21.99 12.96 -22.45
N GLN A 70 -23.10 13.24 -23.11
CA GLN A 70 -23.78 14.52 -23.04
C GLN A 70 -25.18 14.34 -22.49
N TYR A 71 -25.64 15.33 -21.72
CA TYR A 71 -26.96 15.32 -21.12
C TYR A 71 -27.52 16.73 -21.08
N GLU A 72 -28.83 16.82 -20.89
CA GLU A 72 -29.52 18.09 -20.70
C GLU A 72 -30.13 18.13 -19.31
N PHE A 73 -29.91 19.22 -18.59
CA PHE A 73 -30.48 19.44 -17.27
C PHE A 73 -30.93 20.89 -17.16
N GLY A 74 -32.22 21.10 -16.86
CA GLY A 74 -32.80 22.45 -16.79
C GLY A 74 -32.71 23.25 -18.10
N GLY A 75 -32.77 22.60 -19.26
CA GLY A 75 -32.66 23.26 -20.58
C GLY A 75 -31.23 23.60 -21.01
N VAL A 76 -30.23 23.25 -20.21
CA VAL A 76 -28.81 23.49 -20.51
C VAL A 76 -28.11 22.17 -20.80
N ARG A 77 -27.28 22.15 -21.85
CA ARG A 77 -26.51 20.97 -22.24
C ARG A 77 -25.18 20.92 -21.47
N TYR A 78 -24.89 19.78 -20.88
CA TYR A 78 -23.67 19.48 -20.13
C TYR A 78 -22.95 18.26 -20.70
N PHE A 79 -21.68 18.13 -20.34
CA PHE A 79 -20.83 17.01 -20.72
C PHE A 79 -20.25 16.37 -19.46
N GLY A 80 -20.21 15.04 -19.44
CA GLY A 80 -19.63 14.26 -18.37
C GLY A 80 -18.74 13.15 -18.89
N ASN A 81 -17.78 12.74 -18.08
CA ASN A 81 -16.85 11.67 -18.41
C ASN A 81 -16.67 10.62 -17.31
N ARG A 82 -17.25 10.86 -16.12
CA ARG A 82 -17.08 9.98 -14.97
C ARG A 82 -17.99 8.76 -15.07
N LEU A 83 -17.41 7.59 -14.90
CA LEU A 83 -18.15 6.34 -14.81
C LEU A 83 -18.68 6.08 -13.41
N GLY A 84 -17.91 6.40 -12.37
CA GLY A 84 -18.24 6.01 -11.00
C GLY A 84 -17.87 7.04 -9.93
N ALA A 85 -18.17 6.68 -8.69
CA ALA A 85 -17.69 7.38 -7.50
C ALA A 85 -16.15 7.28 -7.33
N ASN A 86 -15.50 6.28 -7.94
CA ASN A 86 -14.05 6.15 -7.90
C ASN A 86 -13.38 7.33 -8.64
N PRO A 87 -12.40 8.04 -8.04
CA PRO A 87 -11.75 9.20 -8.68
C PRO A 87 -10.74 8.81 -9.75
N ILE A 88 -10.39 7.53 -9.87
CA ILE A 88 -9.35 7.03 -10.77
C ILE A 88 -9.95 6.02 -11.75
N ASP A 89 -9.98 6.38 -13.01
CA ASP A 89 -10.45 5.53 -14.11
C ASP A 89 -9.33 4.61 -14.62
N ILE A 90 -8.77 3.79 -13.73
CA ILE A 90 -7.77 2.75 -14.08
C ILE A 90 -8.49 1.40 -14.12
N GLY A 91 -8.16 0.59 -15.13
CA GLY A 91 -8.63 -0.78 -15.22
C GLY A 91 -8.20 -1.59 -14.00
N ASP A 92 -9.18 -2.18 -13.34
CA ASP A 92 -8.98 -3.12 -12.24
C ASP A 92 -9.70 -4.44 -12.57
N ASN A 93 -9.29 -5.52 -11.92
CA ASN A 93 -9.97 -6.82 -12.05
C ASN A 93 -10.49 -7.33 -10.70
N ILE A 94 -11.12 -6.45 -9.93
CA ILE A 94 -11.59 -6.76 -8.58
C ILE A 94 -13.00 -7.36 -8.61
N ASP A 95 -13.82 -6.88 -9.54
CA ASP A 95 -15.17 -7.38 -9.79
C ASP A 95 -15.56 -7.14 -11.26
N SER A 96 -16.74 -7.66 -11.65
CA SER A 96 -17.27 -7.51 -13.01
C SER A 96 -17.85 -6.13 -13.29
N TRP A 97 -17.58 -5.11 -12.46
CA TRP A 97 -18.12 -3.77 -12.66
C TRP A 97 -17.64 -3.16 -13.99
N GLN A 98 -16.34 -3.29 -14.29
CA GLN A 98 -15.74 -2.78 -15.53
C GLN A 98 -16.38 -3.43 -16.76
N GLU A 99 -16.55 -4.75 -16.75
CA GLU A 99 -17.18 -5.50 -17.84
C GLU A 99 -18.64 -5.07 -18.05
N LYS A 100 -19.41 -4.92 -16.97
CA LYS A 100 -20.80 -4.46 -17.01
C LYS A 100 -20.93 -3.04 -17.57
N MET A 101 -20.07 -2.12 -17.11
CA MET A 101 -20.05 -0.75 -17.61
C MET A 101 -19.67 -0.70 -19.09
N ALA A 102 -18.61 -1.41 -19.50
CA ALA A 102 -18.19 -1.47 -20.89
C ALA A 102 -19.29 -2.07 -21.80
N ALA A 103 -19.94 -3.16 -21.37
CA ALA A 103 -21.04 -3.77 -22.11
C ALA A 103 -22.25 -2.83 -22.25
N MET A 104 -22.64 -2.17 -21.16
CA MET A 104 -23.74 -1.20 -21.16
C MET A 104 -23.45 -0.02 -22.09
N LEU A 105 -22.26 0.58 -22.00
CA LEU A 105 -21.86 1.72 -22.82
C LEU A 105 -21.76 1.34 -24.30
N LYS A 106 -21.19 0.17 -24.61
CA LYS A 106 -21.12 -0.35 -25.98
C LYS A 106 -22.50 -0.57 -26.58
N SER A 107 -23.44 -1.12 -25.79
CA SER A 107 -24.81 -1.31 -26.23
C SER A 107 -25.53 0.02 -26.45
N ALA A 108 -25.42 0.95 -25.51
CA ALA A 108 -26.02 2.28 -25.60
C ALA A 108 -25.49 3.07 -26.81
N TYR A 109 -24.18 3.03 -27.03
CA TYR A 109 -23.53 3.70 -28.17
C TYR A 109 -24.00 3.13 -29.51
N ARG A 110 -24.04 1.79 -29.65
CA ARG A 110 -24.45 1.13 -30.91
C ARG A 110 -25.93 1.33 -31.23
N SER A 111 -26.78 1.31 -30.21
CA SER A 111 -28.23 1.42 -30.37
C SER A 111 -28.74 2.86 -30.23
N GLN A 112 -27.84 3.83 -30.04
CA GLN A 112 -28.15 5.23 -29.71
C GLN A 112 -29.18 5.38 -28.58
N GLN A 113 -29.17 4.43 -27.63
CA GLN A 113 -30.09 4.46 -26.51
C GLN A 113 -29.52 5.31 -25.38
N PRO A 114 -30.37 6.14 -24.73
CA PRO A 114 -29.92 6.95 -23.61
C PRO A 114 -29.62 6.07 -22.40
N ILE A 115 -28.49 6.35 -21.74
CA ILE A 115 -28.16 5.77 -20.43
C ILE A 115 -28.73 6.63 -19.31
N THR A 116 -28.97 6.02 -18.16
CA THR A 116 -29.26 6.78 -16.93
C THR A 116 -27.95 7.22 -16.30
N ILE A 117 -27.84 8.49 -15.97
CA ILE A 117 -26.74 9.07 -15.19
C ILE A 117 -27.31 9.76 -13.96
N TRP A 118 -26.46 10.03 -12.98
CA TRP A 118 -26.79 10.81 -11.78
C TRP A 118 -26.15 12.19 -11.89
N VAL A 119 -26.96 13.23 -11.75
CA VAL A 119 -26.54 14.64 -11.87
C VAL A 119 -26.73 15.34 -10.54
N ASN A 120 -25.73 16.13 -10.14
CA ASN A 120 -25.83 16.98 -8.98
C ASN A 120 -26.74 18.19 -9.28
N ALA A 121 -27.93 18.25 -8.69
CA ALA A 121 -28.85 19.37 -8.92
C ALA A 121 -28.31 20.73 -8.43
N ALA A 122 -27.44 20.74 -7.40
CA ALA A 122 -26.81 21.95 -6.88
C ALA A 122 -25.62 22.41 -7.74
N ASN A 123 -25.02 21.50 -8.52
CA ASN A 123 -23.96 21.83 -9.49
C ASN A 123 -24.08 20.91 -10.71
N PRO A 124 -24.92 21.28 -11.70
CA PRO A 124 -25.25 20.40 -12.84
C PRO A 124 -24.08 20.06 -13.76
N GLY A 125 -22.88 20.64 -13.56
CA GLY A 125 -21.66 20.21 -14.24
C GLY A 125 -21.06 18.92 -13.67
N GLU A 126 -21.49 18.47 -12.48
CA GLU A 126 -21.08 17.21 -11.89
C GLU A 126 -22.09 16.10 -12.21
N SER A 127 -21.61 15.06 -12.88
CA SER A 127 -22.39 13.85 -13.18
C SER A 127 -21.54 12.58 -13.08
N MET A 128 -22.19 11.45 -12.85
CA MET A 128 -21.58 10.13 -12.93
C MET A 128 -22.59 9.08 -13.40
N VAL A 129 -22.11 8.02 -14.05
CA VAL A 129 -22.97 6.94 -14.56
C VAL A 129 -23.45 6.04 -13.42
N ASP A 130 -22.54 5.60 -12.57
CA ASP A 130 -22.82 4.81 -11.38
C ASP A 130 -22.45 5.59 -10.12
N ARG A 131 -23.40 5.71 -9.20
CA ARG A 131 -23.21 6.41 -7.92
C ARG A 131 -22.76 5.51 -6.79
N ASP A 132 -22.82 4.19 -6.99
CA ASP A 132 -22.57 3.25 -5.92
C ASP A 132 -21.07 3.16 -5.59
N VAL A 133 -20.79 3.08 -4.29
CA VAL A 133 -19.44 2.85 -3.80
C VAL A 133 -19.07 1.39 -4.09
N ARG A 134 -18.00 1.17 -4.84
CA ARG A 134 -17.41 -0.16 -5.07
C ARG A 134 -16.71 -0.66 -3.80
N TRP A 135 -17.49 -1.12 -2.81
CA TRP A 135 -16.98 -1.50 -1.49
C TRP A 135 -15.84 -2.51 -1.51
N LYS A 136 -15.83 -3.44 -2.49
CA LYS A 136 -14.72 -4.39 -2.66
C LYS A 136 -13.40 -3.68 -2.96
N LEU A 137 -13.40 -2.72 -3.88
CA LEU A 137 -12.24 -1.88 -4.18
C LEU A 137 -11.82 -1.05 -2.95
N ALA A 138 -12.78 -0.47 -2.23
CA ALA A 138 -12.50 0.30 -1.02
C ALA A 138 -11.80 -0.55 0.07
N ILE A 139 -12.27 -1.79 0.31
CA ILE A 139 -11.66 -2.72 1.27
C ILE A 139 -10.25 -3.13 0.83
N ILE A 140 -9.99 -3.22 -0.48
CA ILE A 140 -8.65 -3.52 -1.01
C ILE A 140 -7.71 -2.34 -0.83
N ILE A 141 -8.16 -1.10 -1.08
CA ILE A 141 -7.34 0.12 -0.95
C ILE A 141 -7.03 0.45 0.52
N LEU A 142 -7.97 0.18 1.43
CA LEU A 142 -7.85 0.52 2.85
C LEU A 142 -6.54 0.03 3.51
N PRO A 143 -6.12 -1.24 3.36
CA PRO A 143 -4.80 -1.69 3.75
C PRO A 143 -3.66 -0.82 3.28
N PHE A 144 -3.65 -0.41 2.01
CA PHE A 144 -2.56 0.39 1.46
C PHE A 144 -2.52 1.77 2.12
N ALA A 145 -3.68 2.39 2.33
CA ALA A 145 -3.78 3.65 3.04
C ALA A 145 -3.21 3.55 4.47
N VAL A 146 -3.60 2.50 5.22
CA VAL A 146 -3.18 2.30 6.62
C VAL A 146 -1.72 1.86 6.71
N ALA A 147 -1.32 0.83 5.96
CA ALA A 147 0.01 0.23 5.99
C ALA A 147 1.08 1.23 5.55
N PHE A 148 0.93 1.81 4.37
CA PHE A 148 1.94 2.72 3.82
C PHE A 148 1.93 4.06 4.56
N GLY A 149 0.74 4.58 4.91
CA GLY A 149 0.62 5.83 5.67
C GLY A 149 1.30 5.73 7.04
N SER A 150 0.97 4.71 7.82
CA SER A 150 1.58 4.51 9.15
C SER A 150 3.09 4.23 9.06
N THR A 151 3.53 3.38 8.13
CA THR A 151 4.96 3.07 7.93
C THR A 151 5.74 4.30 7.55
N GLY A 152 5.21 5.12 6.62
CA GLY A 152 5.83 6.37 6.20
C GLY A 152 6.01 7.33 7.37
N VAL A 153 4.97 7.51 8.20
CA VAL A 153 5.02 8.39 9.38
C VAL A 153 6.05 7.88 10.39
N VAL A 154 6.09 6.57 10.68
CA VAL A 154 7.06 5.98 11.60
C VAL A 154 8.49 6.14 11.08
N LEU A 155 8.73 5.82 9.81
CA LEU A 155 10.05 5.98 9.19
C LEU A 155 10.50 7.44 9.18
N LEU A 156 9.58 8.36 8.87
CA LEU A 156 9.87 9.79 8.88
C LEU A 156 10.24 10.24 10.29
N TRP A 157 9.47 9.85 11.29
CA TRP A 157 9.73 10.17 12.70
C TRP A 157 11.08 9.61 13.18
N VAL A 158 11.40 8.35 12.89
CA VAL A 158 12.70 7.75 13.24
C VAL A 158 13.85 8.48 12.53
N THR A 159 13.69 8.78 11.24
CA THR A 159 14.71 9.46 10.44
C THR A 159 14.96 10.89 10.96
N LEU A 160 13.90 11.64 11.25
CA LEU A 160 14.01 12.99 11.82
C LEU A 160 14.67 12.98 13.20
N ARG A 161 14.36 11.98 14.05
CA ARG A 161 15.04 11.81 15.35
C ARG A 161 16.54 11.47 15.21
N ARG A 162 16.91 10.67 14.21
CA ARG A 162 18.33 10.39 13.90
C ARG A 162 19.06 11.66 13.48
N ILE A 163 18.47 12.45 12.59
CA ILE A 163 19.05 13.71 12.10
C ILE A 163 19.14 14.75 13.24
N SER A 164 18.16 14.77 14.14
CA SER A 164 18.11 15.73 15.27
C SER A 164 19.10 15.39 16.41
N GLY A 165 19.94 14.36 16.26
CA GLY A 165 21.01 14.05 17.20
C GLY A 165 20.55 13.46 18.53
N THR A 166 19.29 13.04 18.68
CA THR A 166 18.83 12.26 19.84
C THR A 166 19.22 10.79 19.63
N PRO A 167 20.31 10.28 20.22
CA PRO A 167 20.82 8.95 19.95
C PRO A 167 20.13 8.00 20.93
N GLU A 168 18.86 7.68 20.66
CA GLU A 168 18.12 6.70 21.45
C GLU A 168 17.54 5.58 20.58
N TYR A 169 18.15 5.34 19.42
CA TYR A 169 17.88 4.16 18.61
C TYR A 169 19.20 3.43 18.36
N GLY A 170 19.63 2.67 19.38
CA GLY A 170 20.67 1.66 19.21
C GLY A 170 20.29 0.77 18.04
N HIS A 171 21.23 0.61 17.10
CA HIS A 171 21.12 -0.26 15.94
C HIS A 171 21.22 -1.73 16.40
N ASP A 172 20.27 -2.18 17.21
CA ASP A 172 20.11 -3.60 17.47
C ASP A 172 19.32 -4.16 16.29
N GLU A 173 20.00 -4.86 15.38
CA GLU A 173 19.37 -5.76 14.43
C GLU A 173 18.41 -6.68 15.21
N GLY A 174 17.11 -6.50 15.00
CA GLY A 174 16.07 -7.20 15.78
C GLY A 174 15.46 -6.40 16.94
N SER A 175 15.57 -5.06 16.95
CA SER A 175 14.84 -4.21 17.89
C SER A 175 13.34 -4.58 17.89
N PRO A 176 12.76 -4.95 19.05
CA PRO A 176 11.37 -5.41 19.12
C PRO A 176 10.37 -4.44 18.53
N SER A 177 10.66 -3.12 18.56
CA SER A 177 9.80 -2.11 17.94
C SER A 177 9.70 -2.26 16.42
N LEU A 178 10.79 -2.64 15.73
CA LEU A 178 10.76 -2.89 14.29
C LEU A 178 9.92 -4.12 13.94
N ILE A 179 10.01 -5.18 14.73
CA ILE A 179 9.22 -6.41 14.53
C ILE A 179 7.73 -6.12 14.75
N TRP A 180 7.38 -5.26 15.71
CA TRP A 180 6.01 -4.78 15.90
C TRP A 180 5.50 -3.97 14.72
N VAL A 181 6.32 -3.08 14.13
CA VAL A 181 5.95 -2.33 12.92
C VAL A 181 5.69 -3.29 11.75
N ILE A 182 6.58 -4.26 11.52
CA ILE A 182 6.41 -5.27 10.47
C ILE A 182 5.14 -6.09 10.70
N ALA A 183 4.91 -6.56 11.93
CA ALA A 183 3.71 -7.32 12.28
C ALA A 183 2.44 -6.49 12.06
N PHE A 184 2.44 -5.22 12.43
CA PHE A 184 1.32 -4.30 12.20
C PHE A 184 1.04 -4.13 10.70
N VAL A 185 2.08 -3.81 9.90
CA VAL A 185 1.97 -3.63 8.45
C VAL A 185 1.42 -4.88 7.78
N LEU A 186 1.99 -6.05 8.09
CA LEU A 186 1.51 -7.31 7.56
C LEU A 186 0.03 -7.55 7.92
N ASN A 187 -0.36 -7.37 9.18
CA ASN A 187 -1.74 -7.61 9.61
C ASN A 187 -2.73 -6.61 9.00
N SER A 188 -2.31 -5.36 8.75
CA SER A 188 -3.16 -4.36 8.09
C SER A 188 -3.54 -4.74 6.65
N VAL A 189 -2.75 -5.61 6.00
CA VAL A 189 -3.04 -6.18 4.67
C VAL A 189 -3.74 -7.53 4.77
N LEU A 190 -3.23 -8.43 5.62
CA LEU A 190 -3.71 -9.80 5.69
C LEU A 190 -5.13 -9.92 6.23
N VAL A 191 -5.52 -9.09 7.20
CA VAL A 191 -6.86 -9.18 7.81
C VAL A 191 -7.96 -8.78 6.81
N PRO A 192 -7.88 -7.63 6.11
CA PRO A 192 -8.88 -7.30 5.09
C PRO A 192 -8.91 -8.29 3.94
N LEU A 193 -7.74 -8.80 3.54
CA LEU A 193 -7.65 -9.85 2.53
C LEU A 193 -8.34 -11.15 2.98
N ALA A 194 -8.16 -11.55 4.24
CA ALA A 194 -8.85 -12.71 4.81
C ALA A 194 -10.38 -12.52 4.80
N ILE A 195 -10.87 -11.31 5.15
CA ILE A 195 -12.31 -10.99 5.10
C ILE A 195 -12.86 -11.17 3.68
N LEU A 196 -12.14 -10.68 2.65
CA LEU A 196 -12.54 -10.86 1.25
C LEU A 196 -12.57 -12.34 0.85
N PHE A 197 -11.56 -13.11 1.24
CA PHE A 197 -11.51 -14.53 0.98
C PHE A 197 -12.63 -15.31 1.67
N PHE A 198 -12.97 -14.98 2.93
CA PHE A 198 -14.10 -15.61 3.62
C PHE A 198 -15.44 -15.23 3.00
N HIS A 199 -15.60 -13.98 2.56
CA HIS A 199 -16.79 -13.57 1.82
C HIS A 199 -16.95 -14.39 0.53
N ASP A 200 -15.87 -14.57 -0.24
CA ASP A 200 -15.89 -15.39 -1.45
C ASP A 200 -16.08 -16.88 -1.15
N ALA A 201 -15.52 -17.38 -0.06
CA ALA A 201 -15.74 -18.75 0.41
C ALA A 201 -17.21 -19.01 0.73
N LEU A 202 -17.86 -18.08 1.42
CA LEU A 202 -19.28 -18.19 1.79
C LEU A 202 -20.20 -18.02 0.58
N SER A 203 -19.92 -17.05 -0.28
CA SER A 203 -20.78 -16.74 -1.44
C SER A 203 -20.65 -17.76 -2.57
N LYS A 204 -19.44 -18.26 -2.85
CA LYS A 204 -19.16 -19.21 -3.93
C LYS A 204 -19.04 -20.66 -3.45
N ARG A 205 -19.18 -20.91 -2.13
CA ARG A 205 -18.90 -22.22 -1.49
C ARG A 205 -17.52 -22.77 -1.87
N SER A 206 -16.53 -21.88 -1.99
CA SER A 206 -15.18 -22.24 -2.40
C SER A 206 -14.32 -22.59 -1.19
N LEU A 207 -13.84 -23.83 -1.16
CA LEU A 207 -12.92 -24.31 -0.13
C LEU A 207 -11.53 -23.67 -0.27
N GLU A 208 -11.10 -23.38 -1.50
CA GLU A 208 -9.83 -22.69 -1.77
C GLU A 208 -9.81 -21.28 -1.17
N ALA A 209 -10.89 -20.52 -1.34
CA ALA A 209 -11.02 -19.21 -0.75
C ALA A 209 -10.99 -19.28 0.78
N ALA A 210 -11.65 -20.28 1.38
CA ALA A 210 -11.58 -20.49 2.83
C ALA A 210 -10.14 -20.78 3.30
N MET A 211 -9.39 -21.60 2.55
CA MET A 211 -7.99 -21.90 2.85
C MET A 211 -7.10 -20.66 2.79
N TYR A 212 -7.26 -19.81 1.77
CA TYR A 212 -6.51 -18.55 1.68
C TYR A 212 -6.86 -17.60 2.82
N GLY A 213 -8.14 -17.50 3.20
CA GLY A 213 -8.58 -16.70 4.34
C GLY A 213 -7.96 -17.15 5.66
N VAL A 214 -7.99 -18.47 5.94
CA VAL A 214 -7.35 -19.06 7.12
C VAL A 214 -5.83 -18.87 7.08
N GLY A 215 -5.19 -19.12 5.93
CA GLY A 215 -3.74 -18.96 5.75
C GLY A 215 -3.27 -17.54 6.03
N ALA A 216 -4.00 -16.53 5.54
CA ALA A 216 -3.70 -15.13 5.80
C ALA A 216 -3.76 -14.79 7.30
N LEU A 217 -4.78 -15.28 8.01
CA LEU A 217 -4.91 -15.09 9.47
C LEU A 217 -3.81 -15.80 10.25
N LEU A 218 -3.47 -17.05 9.88
CA LEU A 218 -2.41 -17.81 10.54
C LEU A 218 -1.04 -17.13 10.35
N PHE A 219 -0.76 -16.61 9.15
CA PHE A 219 0.47 -15.87 8.90
C PHE A 219 0.53 -14.57 9.71
N GLY A 220 -0.58 -13.81 9.76
CA GLY A 220 -0.70 -12.61 10.58
C GLY A 220 -0.49 -12.88 12.08
N ALA A 221 -1.13 -13.94 12.60
CA ALA A 221 -0.96 -14.39 13.99
C ALA A 221 0.48 -14.85 14.27
N GLY A 222 1.13 -15.52 13.30
CA GLY A 222 2.54 -15.89 13.37
C GLY A 222 3.46 -14.68 13.53
N ALA A 223 3.22 -13.60 12.78
CA ALA A 223 3.97 -12.35 12.89
C ALA A 223 3.78 -11.68 14.27
N ILE A 224 2.55 -11.64 14.80
CA ILE A 224 2.27 -11.13 16.15
C ILE A 224 2.99 -11.98 17.20
N ARG A 225 2.94 -13.32 17.08
CA ARG A 225 3.65 -14.23 17.99
C ARG A 225 5.16 -14.00 17.95
N ALA A 226 5.74 -13.78 16.76
CA ALA A 226 7.15 -13.45 16.62
C ALA A 226 7.50 -12.12 17.32
N ALA A 227 6.66 -11.08 17.18
CA ALA A 227 6.83 -9.80 17.86
C ALA A 227 6.76 -9.95 19.39
N MET A 228 5.80 -10.72 19.90
CA MET A 228 5.69 -11.04 21.32
C MET A 228 6.92 -11.79 21.84
N ALA A 229 7.37 -12.83 21.12
CA ALA A 229 8.54 -13.62 21.50
C ALA A 229 9.85 -12.79 21.47
N ALA A 230 9.98 -11.86 20.53
CA ALA A 230 11.11 -10.92 20.51
C ALA A 230 11.07 -9.95 21.70
N SER A 231 9.87 -9.48 22.05
CA SER A 231 9.67 -8.59 23.20
C SER A 231 9.94 -9.28 24.53
N ALA A 232 9.51 -10.53 24.69
CA ALA A 232 9.76 -11.34 25.89
C ALA A 232 11.25 -11.60 26.09
N ARG A 233 11.97 -12.01 25.03
CA ARG A 233 13.43 -12.21 25.06
C ARG A 233 14.20 -10.95 25.46
N ARG A 234 13.69 -9.76 25.13
CA ARG A 234 14.30 -8.49 25.58
C ARG A 234 14.07 -8.24 27.06
N ARG A 235 12.87 -8.55 27.59
CA ARG A 235 12.58 -8.41 29.03
C ARG A 235 13.47 -9.33 29.87
N GLU A 236 13.68 -10.56 29.41
CA GLU A 236 14.54 -11.55 30.09
C GLU A 236 16.02 -11.18 30.10
N ARG A 237 16.51 -10.51 29.05
CA ARG A 237 17.92 -10.07 28.96
C ARG A 237 18.25 -8.86 29.86
N GLY A 238 17.23 -8.21 30.44
CA GLY A 238 17.41 -7.00 31.25
C GLY A 238 17.94 -5.80 30.45
N PRO A 239 18.00 -4.60 31.05
CA PRO A 239 18.76 -3.49 30.46
C PRO A 239 20.24 -3.90 30.43
N THR A 240 20.84 -3.92 29.24
CA THR A 240 22.27 -4.22 29.08
C THR A 240 23.07 -3.20 29.87
N ASP A 241 23.87 -3.66 30.85
CA ASP A 241 24.77 -2.77 31.58
C ASP A 241 25.70 -2.06 30.58
N PRO A 242 25.73 -0.71 30.53
CA PRO A 242 26.57 0.03 29.59
C PRO A 242 28.05 -0.38 29.65
N THR A 243 28.52 -0.85 30.80
CA THR A 243 29.88 -1.38 30.98
C THR A 243 30.10 -2.71 30.25
N GLU A 244 29.12 -3.62 30.32
CA GLU A 244 29.15 -4.91 29.63
C GLU A 244 28.98 -4.73 28.11
N LEU A 245 28.15 -3.77 27.68
CA LEU A 245 27.98 -3.41 26.28
C LEU A 245 29.28 -2.85 25.69
N ARG A 246 29.99 -1.97 26.41
CA ARG A 246 31.32 -1.47 26.01
C ARG A 246 32.33 -2.61 25.90
N ALA A 247 32.38 -3.52 26.86
CA ALA A 247 33.28 -4.67 26.84
C ALA A 247 32.97 -5.66 25.69
N ARG A 248 31.69 -5.80 25.31
CA ARG A 248 31.28 -6.58 24.13
C ARG A 248 31.66 -5.88 22.84
N LEU A 249 31.41 -4.58 22.71
CA LEU A 249 31.76 -3.80 21.51
C LEU A 249 33.26 -3.77 21.25
N VAL A 250 34.10 -3.72 22.30
CA VAL A 250 35.56 -3.83 22.16
C VAL A 250 35.94 -5.22 21.63
N ARG A 251 35.43 -6.30 22.24
CA ARG A 251 35.68 -7.67 21.77
C ARG A 251 35.14 -7.92 20.35
N GLN A 252 34.01 -7.33 20.01
CA GLN A 252 33.39 -7.45 18.70
C GLN A 252 34.16 -6.64 17.65
N ARG A 253 34.69 -5.46 17.99
CA ARG A 253 35.62 -4.71 17.12
C ARG A 253 36.90 -5.49 16.87
N GLU A 254 37.45 -6.16 17.88
CA GLU A 254 38.64 -7.01 17.72
C GLU A 254 38.35 -8.26 16.87
N ALA A 255 37.18 -8.87 17.01
CA ALA A 255 36.75 -10.00 16.19
C ALA A 255 36.44 -9.57 14.74
N MET A 256 35.77 -8.43 14.56
CA MET A 256 35.48 -7.82 13.25
C MET A 256 36.76 -7.37 12.55
N ALA A 257 37.77 -6.86 13.26
CA ALA A 257 39.07 -6.55 12.67
C ALA A 257 39.76 -7.81 12.11
N ARG A 258 39.55 -8.98 12.74
CA ARG A 258 40.04 -10.28 12.25
C ARG A 258 39.23 -10.82 11.07
N LEU A 259 37.94 -10.52 11.00
CA LEU A 259 37.04 -10.94 9.90
C LEU A 259 37.12 -9.99 8.68
N ALA A 260 37.26 -8.68 8.89
CA ALA A 260 37.49 -7.69 7.83
C ALA A 260 38.82 -7.89 7.10
N GLN A 261 39.75 -8.64 7.71
CA GLN A 261 40.98 -9.10 7.07
C GLN A 261 40.77 -10.35 6.19
N ARG A 262 39.63 -11.04 6.32
CA ARG A 262 39.20 -12.21 5.53
C ARG A 262 38.12 -11.91 4.49
N GLU A 263 37.20 -10.98 4.74
CA GLU A 263 36.00 -10.73 3.91
C GLU A 263 36.18 -9.57 2.91
N ARG A 264 37.34 -9.49 2.25
CA ARG A 264 37.55 -8.47 1.20
C ARG A 264 36.97 -8.86 -0.16
N GLU A 265 36.07 -9.84 -0.24
CA GLU A 265 35.64 -10.39 -1.54
C GLU A 265 34.13 -10.50 -1.84
N GLU A 266 33.17 -10.58 -0.92
CA GLU A 266 31.76 -10.79 -1.33
C GLU A 266 30.68 -10.22 -0.38
N ASP A 267 30.59 -8.90 -0.25
CA ASP A 267 29.39 -8.27 0.35
C ASP A 267 28.64 -7.44 -0.69
N LEU A 268 27.49 -7.96 -1.13
CA LEU A 268 26.55 -7.18 -1.93
C LEU A 268 25.98 -6.06 -1.06
N PRO A 269 26.01 -4.79 -1.51
CA PRO A 269 25.55 -3.68 -0.70
C PRO A 269 24.07 -3.84 -0.29
N PRO A 270 23.67 -3.39 0.91
CA PRO A 270 22.29 -3.47 1.43
C PRO A 270 21.21 -2.96 0.46
N PHE A 271 21.57 -2.05 -0.44
CA PHE A 271 20.66 -1.55 -1.49
C PHE A 271 20.22 -2.65 -2.46
N LEU A 272 21.05 -3.65 -2.76
CA LEU A 272 20.70 -4.76 -3.66
C LEU A 272 19.74 -5.74 -3.00
N VAL A 273 19.86 -5.97 -1.69
CA VAL A 273 18.89 -6.79 -0.92
C VAL A 273 17.53 -6.09 -0.87
N PHE A 274 17.52 -4.78 -0.64
CA PHE A 274 16.29 -3.98 -0.65
C PHE A 274 15.65 -3.89 -2.04
N MET A 275 16.45 -3.67 -3.09
CA MET A 275 15.99 -3.74 -4.48
C MET A 275 15.45 -5.13 -4.82
N GLY A 276 16.06 -6.19 -4.30
CA GLY A 276 15.55 -7.56 -4.42
C GLY A 276 14.20 -7.76 -3.75
N LEU A 277 13.98 -7.17 -2.57
CA LEU A 277 12.68 -7.23 -1.87
C LEU A 277 11.60 -6.39 -2.57
N ILE A 278 11.94 -5.20 -3.09
CA ILE A 278 11.03 -4.40 -3.91
C ILE A 278 10.71 -5.13 -5.21
N ALA A 279 11.71 -5.70 -5.90
CA ALA A 279 11.51 -6.47 -7.11
C ALA A 279 10.66 -7.72 -6.84
N ALA A 280 10.87 -8.43 -5.72
CA ALA A 280 10.06 -9.57 -5.33
C ALA A 280 8.61 -9.17 -4.98
N PHE A 281 8.42 -8.01 -4.32
CA PHE A 281 7.09 -7.47 -4.02
C PHE A 281 6.35 -7.03 -5.29
N LEU A 282 7.02 -6.31 -6.19
CA LEU A 282 6.47 -5.92 -7.49
C LEU A 282 6.21 -7.13 -8.38
N LEU A 283 7.09 -8.15 -8.35
CA LEU A 283 6.87 -9.42 -9.02
C LEU A 283 5.68 -10.16 -8.43
N GLY A 284 5.49 -10.16 -7.11
CA GLY A 284 4.33 -10.72 -6.44
C GLY A 284 3.03 -10.02 -6.84
N ILE A 285 3.03 -8.69 -6.89
CA ILE A 285 1.90 -7.89 -7.41
C ILE A 285 1.64 -8.21 -8.88
N TRP A 286 2.69 -8.28 -9.72
CA TRP A 286 2.58 -8.61 -11.13
C TRP A 286 2.04 -10.03 -11.35
N LEU A 287 2.52 -11.01 -10.58
CA LEU A 287 2.04 -12.39 -10.63
C LEU A 287 0.58 -12.47 -10.18
N MET A 288 0.21 -11.73 -9.14
CA MET A 288 -1.16 -11.65 -8.64
C MET A 288 -2.09 -11.03 -9.69
N ILE A 289 -1.69 -9.94 -10.35
CA ILE A 289 -2.45 -9.31 -11.46
C ILE A 289 -2.55 -10.28 -12.64
N ARG A 290 -1.50 -11.05 -12.94
CA ARG A 290 -1.48 -11.98 -14.09
C ARG A 290 -2.26 -13.27 -13.84
N ILE A 291 -2.21 -13.82 -12.62
CA ILE A 291 -3.00 -15.00 -12.22
C ILE A 291 -4.48 -14.63 -12.10
N MET A 292 -4.78 -13.41 -11.67
CA MET A 292 -6.14 -12.90 -11.68
C MET A 292 -6.56 -12.34 -13.04
N GLY A 293 -5.69 -12.24 -14.06
CA GLY A 293 -6.06 -11.74 -15.38
C GLY A 293 -7.05 -12.68 -16.09
N PRO A 294 -7.99 -12.15 -16.90
CA PRO A 294 -8.97 -12.97 -17.59
C PRO A 294 -8.24 -14.00 -18.46
N GLY A 295 -8.60 -15.27 -18.28
CA GLY A 295 -8.27 -16.30 -19.26
C GLY A 295 -8.69 -15.78 -20.62
N HIS A 296 -7.74 -15.72 -21.55
CA HIS A 296 -8.00 -15.33 -22.93
C HIS A 296 -9.17 -16.16 -23.48
N ALA A 297 -10.30 -15.47 -23.67
CA ALA A 297 -11.42 -15.87 -24.50
C ALA A 297 -11.88 -14.62 -25.26
#